data_AF-A0A9X4MD99-F1
#
_entry.id   AF-A0A9X4MD99-F1
#
_cell.length_a   1.000
_cell.length_b   1.000
_cell.length_c   1.000
_cell.angle_alpha   90.00
_cell.angle_beta   90.00
_cell.angle_gamma   90.00
#
_symmetry.space_group_name_H-M   'P 1'
#
loop_
_entity.id
_entity.type
_entity.pdbx_description
1 polymer ?
#
loop_
_entity_poly.entity_id
_entity_poly.type
_entity_poly.pdbx_seq_one_letter_code
_entity_poly.pdbx_strand_id
1 'polypeptide(L)' 'MQQRRLNNPAYNYIIRSSPTDDKQSDYFHWYLAIVPRVSQVAGFELGSGMYINTAIPEDSAKFLREIDVETH' A
#
# COMPACT_ATOMS: atom_id res chain seq x y z
N MET A 1 14.69 -13.07 2.71
CA MET A 1 13.44 -13.88 2.70
C MET A 1 12.11 -13.09 2.81
N GLN A 2 12.06 -11.78 3.10
CA GLN A 2 10.77 -11.02 3.07
C GLN A 2 10.08 -10.99 1.69
N GLN A 3 10.87 -11.05 0.61
CA GLN A 3 10.40 -10.94 -0.78
C GLN A 3 9.64 -12.19 -1.28
N ARG A 4 9.61 -13.30 -0.53
CA ARG A 4 9.13 -14.59 -1.05
C ARG A 4 7.63 -14.87 -0.88
N ARG A 5 6.93 -14.23 0.06
CA ARG A 5 5.52 -14.59 0.31
C ARG A 5 4.51 -14.00 -0.69
N LEU A 6 4.85 -12.90 -1.35
CA LEU A 6 4.06 -12.33 -2.45
C LEU A 6 4.66 -12.61 -3.84
N ASN A 7 5.66 -13.49 -3.94
CA ASN A 7 6.38 -13.80 -5.18
C ASN A 7 7.05 -12.59 -5.86
N ASN A 8 7.61 -11.66 -5.08
CA ASN A 8 8.31 -10.47 -5.57
C ASN A 8 7.52 -9.66 -6.63
N PRO A 9 6.32 -9.14 -6.29
CA PRO A 9 5.51 -8.42 -7.25
C PRO A 9 6.12 -7.03 -7.52
N ALA A 10 5.91 -6.52 -8.73
CA ALA A 10 6.10 -5.10 -8.99
C ALA A 10 5.19 -4.30 -8.04
N TYR A 11 5.67 -3.15 -7.55
CA TYR A 11 4.91 -2.29 -6.65
C TYR A 11 5.02 -0.84 -7.08
N ASN A 12 4.06 -0.04 -6.64
CA ASN A 12 4.15 1.41 -6.66
C ASN A 12 4.29 1.90 -5.21
N TYR A 13 5.03 2.98 -5.00
CA TYR A 13 5.02 3.68 -3.73
C TYR A 13 4.62 5.14 -3.95
N ILE A 14 3.89 5.71 -3.00
CA ILE A 14 3.32 7.05 -3.09
C ILE A 14 3.58 7.75 -1.77
N ILE A 15 4.28 8.88 -1.83
CA ILE A 15 4.46 9.76 -0.69
C ILE A 15 3.32 10.78 -0.72
N ARG A 16 2.55 10.85 0.36
CA ARG A 16 1.55 11.89 0.59
C ARG A 16 2.08 12.84 1.65
N SER A 17 2.45 14.05 1.23
CA SER A 17 2.90 15.14 2.10
C SER A 17 1.92 16.32 2.05
N SER A 18 2.04 17.23 3.02
CA SER A 18 1.19 18.42 3.07
C SER A 18 1.51 19.34 1.88
N PRO A 19 0.51 20.01 1.29
CA PRO A 19 0.75 21.05 0.30
C PRO A 19 1.66 22.15 0.87
N THR A 20 2.54 22.70 0.03
CA THR A 20 3.57 23.66 0.45
C THR A 20 3.02 25.00 0.96
N ASP A 21 1.76 25.32 0.68
CA ASP A 21 1.14 26.62 0.97
C ASP A 21 0.03 26.55 2.03
N ASP A 22 -0.14 25.39 2.68
CA ASP A 22 -1.24 25.16 3.61
C ASP A 22 -0.85 25.55 5.05
N LYS A 23 -1.37 26.69 5.51
CA LYS A 23 -1.15 27.20 6.88
C LYS A 23 -2.03 26.49 7.92
N GLN A 24 -2.91 25.57 7.52
CA GLN A 24 -3.78 24.78 8.39
C GLN A 24 -3.53 23.27 8.22
N SER A 25 -2.30 22.84 8.50
CA SER A 25 -1.88 21.43 8.42
C SER A 25 -2.20 20.63 9.70
N ASP A 26 -2.90 21.20 10.68
CA ASP A 26 -3.04 20.62 12.03
C ASP A 26 -3.69 19.21 12.05
N TYR A 27 -4.43 18.86 10.99
CA TYR A 27 -5.08 17.54 10.83
C TYR A 27 -4.36 16.62 9.84
N PHE A 28 -3.31 17.09 9.16
CA PHE A 28 -2.60 16.32 8.15
C PHE A 28 -1.39 15.60 8.75
N HIS A 29 -1.34 14.29 8.56
CA HIS A 29 -0.17 13.48 8.85
C HIS A 29 0.35 12.87 7.55
N TRP A 30 1.61 13.13 7.23
CA TRP A 30 2.23 12.53 6.05
C TRP A 30 2.26 11.01 6.19
N TYR A 31 2.16 10.31 5.06
CA TYR A 31 2.31 8.86 5.04
C TYR A 31 2.88 8.38 3.71
N LEU A 32 3.48 7.19 3.77
CA LEU A 32 3.94 6.43 2.62
C LEU A 32 2.98 5.28 2.38
N ALA A 33 2.39 5.22 1.20
CA ALA A 33 1.60 4.07 0.77
C ALA A 33 2.44 3.20 -0.18
N ILE A 34 2.51 1.90 0.10
CA ILE A 34 3.12 0.90 -0.78
C ILE A 34 1.98 0.03 -1.32
N VAL A 35 1.88 -0.07 -2.65
CA VAL A 35 0.81 -0.81 -3.35
C VAL A 35 1.44 -1.89 -4.22
N PRO A 36 1.53 -3.14 -3.72
CA PRO A 36 1.95 -4.30 -4.51
C PRO A 36 0.93 -4.60 -5.61
N ARG A 37 1.38 -4.85 -6.85
CA ARG A 37 0.52 -5.27 -7.97
C ARG A 37 0.26 -6.77 -7.92
N VAL A 38 -0.60 -7.19 -6.99
CA VAL A 38 -0.97 -8.60 -6.78
C VAL A 38 -2.14 -9.07 -7.65
N SER A 39 -2.88 -8.14 -8.25
CA SER A 39 -3.96 -8.39 -9.19
C SER A 39 -3.91 -7.39 -10.35
N GLN A 40 -4.54 -7.75 -11.48
CA GLN A 40 -4.73 -6.80 -12.59
C GLN A 40 -5.86 -5.83 -12.23
N VAL A 41 -5.61 -4.54 -12.45
CA VAL A 41 -6.64 -3.49 -12.35
C VAL A 41 -7.63 -3.71 -13.51
N ALA A 42 -8.91 -3.90 -13.21
CA ALA A 42 -9.94 -4.09 -14.23
C ALA A 42 -10.60 -2.76 -14.63
N GLY A 43 -11.55 -2.83 -15.57
CA GLY A 43 -12.24 -1.64 -16.08
C GLY A 43 -13.03 -0.87 -15.03
N PHE A 44 -13.46 -1.53 -13.95
CA PHE A 44 -14.18 -0.89 -12.86
C PHE A 44 -13.26 0.04 -12.04
N GLU A 45 -12.09 -0.44 -11.64
CA GLU A 45 -11.17 0.36 -10.82
C GLU A 45 -10.60 1.54 -11.62
N LEU A 46 -10.34 1.35 -12.91
CA LEU A 46 -9.93 2.43 -13.82
C LEU A 46 -11.05 3.45 -14.05
N GLY A 47 -12.29 2.99 -14.20
CA GLY A 47 -13.44 3.86 -14.49
C GLY A 47 -13.97 4.62 -13.27
N SER A 48 -13.85 4.05 -12.07
CA SER A 48 -14.40 4.62 -10.84
C SER A 48 -13.37 5.28 -9.93
N GLY A 49 -12.08 4.92 -10.05
CA GLY A 49 -11.04 5.30 -9.10
C GLY A 49 -11.17 4.60 -7.73
N MET A 50 -12.09 3.64 -7.59
CA MET A 50 -12.23 2.81 -6.39
C MET A 50 -11.43 1.51 -6.54
N TYR A 51 -10.81 1.06 -5.46
CA TYR A 51 -10.10 -0.21 -5.42
C TYR A 51 -10.90 -1.25 -4.64
N ILE A 52 -11.00 -2.45 -5.19
CA ILE A 52 -11.55 -3.61 -4.49
C ILE A 52 -10.40 -4.29 -3.75
N ASN A 53 -10.46 -4.30 -2.43
CA ASN A 53 -9.53 -5.09 -1.63
C ASN A 53 -10.17 -6.45 -1.32
N THR A 54 -9.59 -7.52 -1.87
CA THR A 54 -10.08 -8.89 -1.67
C THR A 54 -9.61 -9.52 -0.36
N ALA A 55 -8.64 -8.91 0.32
CA ALA A 55 -8.15 -9.33 1.62
C ALA A 55 -8.54 -8.32 2.70
N ILE A 56 -9.06 -8.78 3.83
CA ILE A 56 -9.35 -7.89 4.95
C ILE A 56 -8.05 -7.38 5.58
N PRO A 57 -8.04 -6.14 6.11
CA PRO A 57 -6.82 -5.53 6.65
C PRO A 57 -6.27 -6.29 7.86
N GLU A 58 -7.12 -6.92 8.66
CA GLU A 58 -6.73 -7.69 9.85
C GLU A 58 -5.85 -8.90 9.48
N ASP A 59 -6.28 -9.66 8.47
CA ASP A 59 -5.54 -10.81 7.95
C ASP A 59 -4.26 -10.38 7.27
N SER A 60 -4.31 -9.30 6.49
CA SER A 60 -3.13 -8.73 5.83
C SER A 60 -2.08 -8.28 6.85
N ALA A 61 -2.50 -7.62 7.93
CA ALA A 61 -1.61 -7.18 9.00
C ALA A 61 -1.02 -8.35 9.77
N LYS A 62 -1.80 -9.42 10.02
CA LYS A 62 -1.29 -10.66 10.62
C LYS A 62 -0.26 -11.32 9.72
N PHE A 63 -0.59 -11.48 8.44
CA PHE A 63 0.27 -12.10 7.44
C PHE A 63 1.62 -11.39 7.34
N LEU A 64 1.64 -10.05 7.31
CA LEU A 64 2.88 -9.26 7.23
C LEU A 64 3.73 -9.35 8.51
N ARG A 65 3.10 -9.45 9.70
CA ARG A 65 3.82 -9.59 10.99
C ARG A 65 4.53 -10.93 11.15
N GLU A 66 4.00 -11.98 10.53
CA GLU A 66 4.55 -13.34 10.59
C GLU A 66 5.67 -13.59 9.55
N ILE A 67 6.11 -12.56 8.82
CA ILE A 67 7.17 -12.66 7.82
C ILE A 67 8.53 -12.48 8.50
N ASP A 68 9.39 -13.49 8.35
CA ASP A 68 10.77 -13.41 8.82
C ASP A 68 11.62 -12.54 7.88
N VAL A 69 12.15 -11.46 8.44
CA VAL A 69 12.97 -10.51 7.73
C VAL A 69 14.42 -10.95 7.79
N GLU A 70 14.88 -11.68 6.77
CA GLU A 70 16.33 -11.78 6.59
C GLU A 70 16.89 -10.38 6.34
N THR A 71 17.55 -9.89 7.37
CA THR A 71 18.35 -8.68 7.34
C THR A 71 19.71 -9.12 6.83
N HIS A 72 20.15 -8.57 5.70
CA HIS A 72 21.52 -8.77 5.20
C HIS A 72 22.45 -7.82 5.94
#